data_AF-A0A4U5MNV5-F1
#
_entry.id   AF-A0A4U5MNV5-F1
#
_cell.length_a   1.000
_cell.length_b   1.000
_cell.length_c   1.000
_cell.angle_alpha   90.00
_cell.angle_beta   90.00
_cell.angle_gamma   90.00
#
_symmetry.space_group_name_H-M   'P 1'
#
loop_
_entity.id
_entity.type
_entity.pdbx_description
1 polymer ?
#
loop_
_entity_poly.entity_id
_entity_poly.type
_entity_poly.pdbx_seq_one_letter_code
_entity_poly.pdbx_strand_id
1 'polypeptide(L)'
;MHSNIHALLSLACFALVFNALYVSGIGSQPRSLSLSCGSENGGTDGDGRKWESDVKYIAGNYPHARAQYQDSSIVSEVPYMDARIFISEVTYNLPIMLKTRYWLRLYFYPSEYSGLNITNSYFSVVAGGVTLLNNFSASITAQALTQAYLIKEYSLAPMNHQILNVTFKPADRPDAFAFINAIELVPMTDLFGSGTMVGFSDQNFDAVSANLETMYRLNVAGQYISPTKDSGNLTRTWYNDAPYLFGAATGVNLQTNESFKVQYGELTESVAPPDKDHKTLTIVGTAGGVGFFFVAAACIAAYRRKKIIPGFDSHTSSWLPVYGNSHTAISASEAIVKRLQNQMTLWKSSLRLSIQKGDEDNIAGNSSATRDQLRP
;
A
#
# COMPACT_ATOMS: atom_id res chain seq x y z
N MET A 1 -27.03 61.94 4.50
CA MET A 1 -25.77 61.30 4.00
C MET A 1 -24.95 60.62 5.10
N HIS A 2 -24.83 61.14 6.32
CA HIS A 2 -24.00 60.52 7.38
C HIS A 2 -24.48 59.15 7.89
N SER A 3 -25.78 58.91 8.03
CA SER A 3 -26.30 57.62 8.55
C SER A 3 -25.95 56.41 7.66
N ASN A 4 -25.96 56.59 6.35
CA ASN A 4 -25.63 55.52 5.39
C ASN A 4 -24.14 55.15 5.40
N ILE A 5 -23.26 56.08 5.77
CA ILE A 5 -21.81 55.84 5.84
C ILE A 5 -21.48 54.96 7.06
N HIS A 6 -22.12 55.19 8.20
CA HIS A 6 -21.94 54.34 9.38
C HIS A 6 -22.46 52.91 9.18
N ALA A 7 -23.59 52.76 8.46
CA ALA A 7 -24.13 51.45 8.12
C ALA A 7 -23.20 50.66 7.19
N LEU A 8 -22.64 51.32 6.16
CA LEU A 8 -21.67 50.70 5.24
C LEU A 8 -20.36 50.32 5.94
N LEU A 9 -19.87 51.18 6.84
CA LEU A 9 -18.64 50.91 7.60
C LEU A 9 -18.83 49.73 8.56
N SER A 10 -20.00 49.65 9.22
CA SER A 10 -20.36 48.55 10.11
C SER A 10 -20.47 47.22 9.36
N LEU A 11 -21.09 47.22 8.17
CA LEU A 11 -21.20 46.03 7.33
C LEU A 11 -19.83 45.54 6.83
N ALA A 12 -18.93 46.47 6.49
CA ALA A 12 -17.56 46.17 6.10
C ALA A 12 -16.74 45.58 7.27
N CYS A 13 -16.87 46.13 8.48
CA CYS A 13 -16.26 45.57 9.67
C CYS A 13 -16.81 44.17 10.00
N PHE A 14 -18.12 43.97 9.87
CA PHE A 14 -18.73 42.66 10.10
C PHE A 14 -18.24 41.61 9.08
N ALA A 15 -18.10 41.98 7.80
CA ALA A 15 -17.54 41.12 6.77
C ALA A 15 -16.05 40.80 6.99
N LEU A 16 -15.25 41.77 7.47
CA LEU A 16 -13.84 41.54 7.80
C LEU A 16 -13.68 40.63 9.02
N VAL A 17 -14.52 40.78 10.05
CA VAL A 17 -14.54 39.90 11.22
C VAL A 17 -15.03 38.49 10.86
N PHE A 18 -16.06 38.37 10.01
CA PHE A 18 -16.52 37.06 9.51
C PHE A 18 -15.46 36.36 8.66
N ASN A 19 -14.74 37.07 7.80
CA ASN A 19 -13.64 36.49 7.03
C ASN A 19 -12.45 36.09 7.93
N ALA A 20 -12.13 36.88 8.96
CA ALA A 20 -11.09 36.54 9.93
C ALA A 20 -11.47 35.29 10.76
N LEU A 21 -12.75 35.14 11.13
CA LEU A 21 -13.28 33.96 11.82
C LEU A 21 -13.40 32.75 10.89
N TYR A 22 -13.69 32.94 9.60
CA TYR A 22 -13.72 31.86 8.61
C TYR A 22 -12.30 31.33 8.31
N VAL A 23 -11.30 32.21 8.27
CA VAL A 23 -9.89 31.84 8.09
C VAL A 23 -9.31 31.10 9.31
N SER A 24 -9.83 31.36 10.52
CA SER A 24 -9.44 30.65 11.75
C SER A 24 -10.27 29.39 12.03
N GLY A 25 -11.35 29.15 11.28
CA GLY A 25 -12.24 27.98 11.40
C GLY A 25 -11.96 26.84 10.41
N ILE A 26 -10.96 26.96 9.52
CA ILE A 26 -10.46 25.82 8.75
C ILE A 26 -9.62 24.99 9.70
N GLY A 27 -10.20 23.91 10.25
CA GLY A 27 -9.43 22.90 10.97
C GLY A 27 -8.21 22.53 10.14
N SER A 28 -7.01 22.73 10.70
CA SER A 28 -5.75 22.48 10.01
C SER A 28 -5.76 21.05 9.48
N GLN A 29 -5.74 20.88 8.15
CA GLN A 29 -5.63 19.55 7.55
C GLN A 29 -4.33 18.89 8.04
N PRO A 30 -4.31 17.57 8.28
CA PRO A 30 -3.12 16.90 8.74
C PRO A 30 -2.05 17.04 7.65
N ARG A 31 -0.92 17.65 7.99
CA ARG A 31 0.19 17.90 7.08
C ARG A 31 1.23 16.79 7.21
N SER A 32 1.74 16.31 6.07
CA SER A 32 2.90 15.42 6.05
C SER A 32 4.17 16.17 6.46
N LEU A 33 5.03 15.50 7.25
CA LEU A 33 6.34 15.99 7.64
C LEU A 33 7.41 15.14 6.98
N SER A 34 8.44 15.79 6.44
CA SER A 34 9.61 15.13 5.85
C SER A 34 10.84 15.84 6.39
N LEU A 35 11.49 15.23 7.37
CA LEU A 35 12.58 15.83 8.14
C LEU A 35 13.92 15.23 7.70
N SER A 36 14.85 16.08 7.26
CA SER A 36 16.25 15.71 7.00
C SER A 36 17.04 15.92 8.29
N CYS A 37 17.37 14.83 8.97
CA CYS A 37 17.95 14.85 10.30
C CYS A 37 19.44 15.19 10.25
N GLY A 38 19.84 16.20 11.04
CA GLY A 38 21.23 16.67 11.03
C GLY A 38 21.55 17.69 9.94
N SER A 39 20.59 18.00 9.06
CA SER A 39 20.66 19.12 8.12
C SER A 39 20.09 20.40 8.76
N GLU A 40 20.84 21.49 8.72
CA GLU A 40 20.39 22.79 9.28
C GLU A 40 19.26 23.43 8.46
N ASN A 41 19.29 23.22 7.14
CA ASN A 41 18.38 23.91 6.21
C ASN A 41 17.40 22.95 5.52
N GLY A 42 17.52 21.64 5.74
CA GLY A 42 16.79 20.64 4.96
C GLY A 42 17.36 20.52 3.55
N GLY A 43 16.51 20.25 2.56
CA GLY A 43 16.94 20.12 1.18
C GLY A 43 15.84 19.64 0.22
N THR A 44 16.23 19.32 -1.01
CA THR A 44 15.34 18.71 -2.01
C THR A 44 15.98 17.41 -2.50
N ASP A 45 15.23 16.32 -2.49
CA ASP A 45 15.74 15.02 -2.93
C ASP A 45 15.69 14.84 -4.45
N GLY A 46 16.21 13.72 -4.94
CA GLY A 46 16.30 13.40 -6.37
C GLY A 46 14.94 13.24 -7.06
N ASP A 47 13.87 13.02 -6.29
CA ASP A 47 12.49 12.99 -6.80
C ASP A 47 11.82 14.38 -6.77
N GLY A 48 12.54 15.42 -6.34
CA GLY A 48 12.03 16.79 -6.24
C GLY A 48 11.21 17.06 -4.97
N ARG A 49 11.21 16.16 -3.98
CA ARG A 49 10.50 16.35 -2.71
C ARG A 49 11.29 17.27 -1.80
N LYS A 50 10.58 18.13 -1.07
CA LYS A 50 11.16 19.05 -0.10
C LYS A 50 11.24 18.40 1.27
N TRP A 51 12.42 18.52 1.88
CA TRP A 51 12.73 18.08 3.23
C TRP A 51 13.07 19.30 4.08
N GLU A 52 12.53 19.38 5.29
CA GLU A 52 12.84 20.45 6.25
C GLU A 52 13.83 19.98 7.31
N SER A 53 14.47 20.92 8.01
CA SER A 53 15.33 20.60 9.15
C SER A 53 14.52 20.01 10.30
N ASP A 54 15.12 19.07 11.01
CA ASP A 54 14.51 18.38 12.15
C ASP A 54 14.61 19.15 13.48
N VAL A 55 15.36 20.26 13.52
CA VAL A 55 15.69 21.03 14.74
C VAL A 55 14.46 21.49 15.52
N LYS A 56 13.34 21.78 14.85
CA LYS A 56 12.09 22.23 15.51
C LYS A 56 11.38 21.13 16.31
N TYR A 57 11.71 19.88 16.04
CA TYR A 57 10.98 18.71 16.57
C TYR A 57 11.75 17.96 17.64
N ILE A 58 12.92 18.47 18.04
CA ILE A 58 13.83 17.84 18.99
C ILE A 58 14.37 18.90 19.95
N ALA A 59 14.38 18.57 21.26
CA ALA A 59 14.85 19.50 22.29
C ALA A 59 16.30 19.16 22.69
N GLY A 60 17.19 20.14 22.56
CA GLY A 60 18.61 20.01 22.89
C GLY A 60 19.50 20.12 21.66
N ASN A 61 20.82 20.21 21.91
CA ASN A 61 21.81 20.22 20.85
C ASN A 61 22.48 18.85 20.79
N TYR A 62 22.17 18.09 19.74
CA TYR A 62 22.76 16.76 19.52
C TYR A 62 23.73 16.80 18.35
N PRO A 63 24.84 16.05 18.44
CA PRO A 63 25.78 15.94 17.33
C PRO A 63 25.08 15.54 16.04
N HIS A 64 25.52 16.15 14.95
CA HIS A 64 25.16 15.76 13.62
C HIS A 64 26.44 15.63 12.80
N ALA A 65 26.39 14.80 11.77
CA ALA A 65 27.55 14.50 10.95
C ALA A 65 27.10 14.19 9.53
N ARG A 66 27.95 14.56 8.59
CA ARG A 66 27.85 14.10 7.22
C ARG A 66 28.60 12.78 7.05
N ALA A 67 28.03 11.87 6.26
CA ALA A 67 28.67 10.63 5.87
C ALA A 67 29.96 10.92 5.10
N GLN A 68 31.04 10.21 5.40
CA GLN A 68 32.33 10.38 4.72
C GLN A 68 32.34 9.80 3.31
N TYR A 69 31.45 8.85 3.04
CA TYR A 69 31.33 8.17 1.77
C TYR A 69 29.88 8.21 1.28
N GLN A 70 29.69 8.47 -0.01
CA GLN A 70 28.43 8.31 -0.71
C GLN A 70 28.50 7.06 -1.58
N ASP A 71 27.66 6.08 -1.27
CA ASP A 71 27.50 4.89 -2.09
C ASP A 71 26.94 5.25 -3.48
N SER A 72 27.44 4.58 -4.52
CA SER A 72 27.02 4.81 -5.91
C SER A 72 25.53 4.56 -6.19
N SER A 73 24.86 3.76 -5.34
CA SER A 73 23.41 3.52 -5.42
C SER A 73 22.58 4.68 -4.84
N ILE A 74 23.20 5.61 -4.11
CA ILE A 74 22.55 6.81 -3.57
C ILE A 74 22.63 7.91 -4.62
N VAL A 75 21.54 8.06 -5.37
CA VAL A 75 21.41 9.06 -6.45
C VAL A 75 21.14 10.48 -5.95
N SER A 76 20.76 10.63 -4.67
CA SER A 76 20.50 11.93 -4.04
C SER A 76 21.06 11.96 -2.63
N GLU A 77 21.78 13.03 -2.31
CA GLU A 77 22.33 13.22 -0.97
C GLU A 77 21.24 13.42 0.09
N VAL A 78 20.11 14.00 -0.29
CA VAL A 78 18.97 14.20 0.61
C VAL A 78 18.03 12.99 0.52
N PRO A 79 17.65 12.36 1.63
CA PRO A 79 17.98 12.72 3.02
C PRO A 79 19.11 11.89 3.66
N TYR A 80 19.94 11.19 2.86
CA TYR A 80 20.84 10.14 3.37
C TYR A 80 22.21 10.62 3.88
N MET A 81 22.79 11.65 3.28
CA MET A 81 24.19 12.01 3.55
C MET A 81 24.40 12.68 4.90
N ASP A 82 23.39 13.34 5.44
CA ASP A 82 23.45 13.92 6.78
C ASP A 82 22.73 13.00 7.79
N ALA A 83 23.26 12.92 9.01
CA ALA A 83 22.66 12.17 10.10
C ALA A 83 22.74 12.96 11.40
N ARG A 84 21.73 12.77 12.25
CA ARG A 84 21.82 13.14 13.67
C ARG A 84 22.22 11.92 14.49
N ILE A 85 23.09 12.11 15.47
CA ILE A 85 23.69 11.06 16.29
C ILE A 85 23.28 11.24 17.75
N PHE A 86 22.95 10.14 18.41
CA PHE A 86 22.54 10.11 19.81
C PHE A 86 23.41 9.13 20.60
N ILE A 87 24.12 9.64 21.61
CA ILE A 87 24.88 8.85 22.60
C ILE A 87 24.11 8.62 23.90
N SER A 88 22.89 9.16 23.97
CA SER A 88 21.94 8.99 25.07
C SER A 88 20.53 8.87 24.52
N GLU A 89 19.56 8.57 25.37
CA GLU A 89 18.15 8.54 24.98
C GLU A 89 17.67 9.94 24.55
N VAL A 90 16.96 10.01 23.42
CA VAL A 90 16.48 11.27 22.81
C VAL A 90 15.10 11.07 22.23
N THR A 91 14.23 12.08 22.33
CA THR A 91 12.85 12.02 21.84
C THR A 91 12.54 13.17 20.88
N TYR A 92 12.01 12.81 19.71
CA TYR A 92 11.34 13.74 18.80
C TYR A 92 9.87 13.90 19.19
N ASN A 93 9.36 15.12 19.06
CA ASN A 93 7.97 15.49 19.32
C ASN A 93 7.32 15.91 18.00
N LEU A 94 6.61 14.99 17.36
CA LEU A 94 5.99 15.23 16.05
C LEU A 94 4.51 15.57 16.23
N PRO A 95 4.01 16.71 15.71
CA PRO A 95 2.60 17.06 15.81
C PRO A 95 1.74 16.11 14.97
N ILE A 96 0.68 15.58 15.57
CA ILE A 96 -0.32 14.70 14.94
C ILE A 96 -1.74 15.16 15.25
N MET A 97 -2.70 14.72 14.43
CA MET A 97 -4.12 14.93 14.68
C MET A 97 -4.72 13.73 15.40
N LEU A 98 -5.69 14.03 16.28
CA LEU A 98 -6.46 13.02 16.99
C LEU A 98 -7.19 12.11 16.01
N LYS A 99 -7.23 10.81 16.33
CA LYS A 99 -7.96 9.79 15.56
C LYS A 99 -7.51 9.64 14.10
N THR A 100 -6.31 10.12 13.76
CA THR A 100 -5.70 9.94 12.44
C THR A 100 -4.65 8.84 12.49
N ARG A 101 -4.66 7.94 11.51
CA ARG A 101 -3.62 6.93 11.30
C ARG A 101 -2.44 7.57 10.57
N TYR A 102 -1.22 7.16 10.90
CA TYR A 102 -0.01 7.72 10.28
C TYR A 102 0.91 6.63 9.77
N TRP A 103 1.53 6.85 8.61
CA TRP A 103 2.80 6.21 8.29
C TRP A 103 3.95 6.98 8.92
N LEU A 104 4.79 6.28 9.67
CA LEU A 104 6.09 6.75 10.13
C LEU A 104 7.17 6.00 9.33
N ARG A 105 8.04 6.75 8.64
CA ARG A 105 9.20 6.18 7.95
C ARG A 105 10.48 6.69 8.58
N LEU A 106 11.40 5.77 8.85
CA LEU A 106 12.71 6.04 9.41
C LEU A 106 13.76 5.65 8.37
N TYR A 107 14.60 6.62 7.99
CA TYR A 107 15.62 6.46 6.95
C TYR A 107 16.99 6.31 7.61
N PHE A 108 17.71 5.26 7.23
CA PHE A 108 19.04 4.94 7.76
C PHE A 108 20.03 4.70 6.62
N TYR A 109 21.14 5.43 6.61
CA TYR A 109 22.30 5.19 5.77
C TYR A 109 23.47 4.80 6.67
N PRO A 110 23.77 3.49 6.86
CA PRO A 110 24.88 3.07 7.70
C PRO A 110 26.23 3.36 7.03
N SER A 111 26.76 4.57 7.25
CA SER A 111 28.08 5.02 6.81
C SER A 111 28.95 5.44 8.00
N GLU A 112 30.20 5.83 7.73
CA GLU A 112 31.07 6.43 8.75
C GLU A 112 30.71 7.90 8.97
N TYR A 113 30.46 8.25 10.23
CA TYR A 113 30.04 9.59 10.65
C TYR A 113 30.98 10.15 11.70
N SER A 114 31.74 11.20 11.37
CA SER A 114 32.65 11.89 12.31
C SER A 114 33.59 10.94 13.09
N GLY A 115 34.09 9.87 12.44
CA GLY A 115 34.97 8.88 13.05
C GLY A 115 34.28 7.85 13.96
N LEU A 116 32.94 7.88 14.07
CA LEU A 116 32.18 6.83 14.74
C LEU A 116 32.13 5.58 13.88
N ASN A 117 32.47 4.44 14.49
CA ASN A 117 32.36 3.15 13.84
C ASN A 117 30.89 2.71 13.80
N ILE A 118 30.31 2.66 12.61
CA ILE A 118 28.91 2.29 12.39
C ILE A 118 28.57 0.88 12.88
N THR A 119 29.55 -0.01 13.05
CA THR A 119 29.33 -1.35 13.62
C THR A 119 28.95 -1.31 15.10
N ASN A 120 29.23 -0.20 15.80
CA ASN A 120 28.85 -0.02 17.21
C ASN A 120 27.43 0.52 17.35
N SER A 121 26.77 0.90 16.25
CA SER A 121 25.40 1.42 16.31
C SER A 121 24.39 0.30 16.58
N TYR A 122 23.95 0.23 17.83
CA TYR A 122 22.85 -0.60 18.29
C TYR A 122 21.90 0.24 19.11
N PHE A 123 20.62 0.23 18.76
CA PHE A 123 19.64 1.04 19.45
C PHE A 123 18.22 0.51 19.30
N SER A 124 17.32 1.07 20.10
CA SER A 124 15.89 0.82 20.04
C SER A 124 15.17 2.10 19.64
N VAL A 125 14.01 1.95 18.98
CA VAL A 125 13.12 3.05 18.64
C VAL A 125 11.72 2.73 19.16
N VAL A 126 11.15 3.66 19.92
CA VAL A 126 9.78 3.57 20.44
C VAL A 126 8.99 4.75 19.91
N ALA A 127 7.83 4.50 19.30
CA ALA A 127 6.92 5.54 18.81
C ALA A 127 5.55 5.40 19.45
N GLY A 128 5.07 6.41 20.17
CA GLY A 128 3.74 6.39 20.79
C GLY A 128 3.50 5.19 21.73
N GLY A 129 4.55 4.72 22.41
CA GLY A 129 4.50 3.53 23.28
C GLY A 129 4.70 2.19 22.56
N VAL A 130 4.85 2.17 21.25
CA VAL A 130 5.10 0.96 20.45
C VAL A 130 6.59 0.84 20.17
N THR A 131 7.20 -0.28 20.57
CA THR A 131 8.58 -0.60 20.18
C THR A 131 8.62 -0.98 18.70
N LEU A 132 9.26 -0.15 17.88
CA LEU A 132 9.41 -0.35 16.44
C LEU A 132 10.69 -1.13 16.12
N LEU A 133 11.77 -0.75 16.80
CA LEU A 133 13.09 -1.34 16.65
C LEU A 133 13.64 -1.66 18.03
N ASN A 134 14.32 -2.79 18.17
CA ASN A 134 14.99 -3.16 19.41
C ASN A 134 16.32 -3.83 19.12
N ASN A 135 17.41 -3.34 19.74
CA ASN A 135 18.75 -3.82 19.47
C ASN A 135 19.08 -3.83 17.96
N PHE A 136 18.59 -2.83 17.24
CA PHE A 136 18.68 -2.73 15.79
C PHE A 136 20.07 -2.26 15.36
N SER A 137 20.61 -2.92 14.34
CA SER A 137 21.83 -2.51 13.64
C SER A 137 21.49 -2.27 12.18
N ALA A 138 21.59 -1.00 11.75
CA ALA A 138 21.40 -0.63 10.35
C ALA A 138 22.47 -1.24 9.44
N SER A 139 23.73 -1.29 9.90
CA SER A 139 24.84 -1.84 9.14
C SER A 139 24.67 -3.34 8.84
N ILE A 140 24.34 -4.15 9.85
CA ILE A 140 24.08 -5.59 9.66
C ILE A 140 22.88 -5.80 8.73
N THR A 141 21.80 -5.04 8.94
CA THR A 141 20.57 -5.19 8.15
C THR A 141 20.80 -4.82 6.68
N ALA A 142 21.48 -3.70 6.42
CA ALA A 142 21.82 -3.23 5.09
C ALA A 142 22.75 -4.21 4.36
N GLN A 143 23.77 -4.73 5.06
CA GLN A 143 24.67 -5.75 4.53
C GLN A 143 23.93 -7.04 4.15
N ALA A 144 23.05 -7.54 5.02
CA ALA A 144 22.28 -8.76 4.77
C ALA A 144 21.34 -8.64 3.56
N LEU A 145 20.81 -7.43 3.32
CA LEU A 145 19.93 -7.14 2.18
C LEU A 145 20.68 -6.71 0.92
N THR A 146 22.01 -6.56 0.99
CA THR A 146 22.83 -5.99 -0.10
C THR A 146 22.31 -4.60 -0.54
N GLN A 147 21.98 -3.77 0.44
CA GLN A 147 21.48 -2.40 0.25
C GLN A 147 22.43 -1.41 0.90
N ALA A 148 22.56 -0.21 0.31
CA ALA A 148 23.37 0.86 0.91
C ALA A 148 22.62 1.59 2.03
N TYR A 149 21.29 1.71 1.92
CA TYR A 149 20.43 2.41 2.87
C TYR A 149 19.14 1.62 3.14
N LEU A 150 18.43 1.98 4.20
CA LEU A 150 17.22 1.33 4.66
C LEU A 150 16.12 2.36 4.89
N ILE A 151 14.89 1.97 4.58
CA ILE A 151 13.68 2.71 4.96
C ILE A 151 12.79 1.74 5.74
N LYS A 152 12.56 2.04 7.03
CA LYS A 152 11.65 1.27 7.87
C LYS A 152 10.33 2.02 7.96
N GLU A 153 9.27 1.44 7.43
CA GLU A 153 7.94 2.07 7.36
C GLU A 153 6.96 1.35 8.29
N TYR A 154 6.27 2.12 9.12
CA TYR A 154 5.29 1.64 10.09
C TYR A 154 3.97 2.38 9.93
N SER A 155 2.86 1.66 9.90
CA SER A 155 1.54 2.26 10.06
C SER A 155 1.15 2.23 11.53
N LEU A 156 1.06 3.41 12.14
CA LEU A 156 0.70 3.58 13.54
C LEU A 156 -0.79 3.83 13.67
N ALA A 157 -1.46 3.03 14.48
CA ALA A 157 -2.90 3.11 14.72
C ALA A 157 -3.29 4.51 15.26
N PRO A 158 -4.54 4.94 15.04
CA PRO A 158 -5.03 6.22 15.53
C PRO A 158 -4.79 6.42 17.03
N MET A 159 -4.25 7.59 17.39
CA MET A 159 -3.93 7.94 18.78
C MET A 159 -4.87 9.01 19.34
N ASN A 160 -4.99 9.03 20.68
CA ASN A 160 -5.78 10.02 21.42
C ASN A 160 -4.94 11.21 21.93
N HIS A 161 -3.76 11.43 21.35
CA HIS A 161 -2.86 12.53 21.69
C HIS A 161 -2.50 13.31 20.42
N GLN A 162 -2.07 14.57 20.58
CA GLN A 162 -1.72 15.47 19.46
C GLN A 162 -0.20 15.52 19.19
N ILE A 163 0.58 14.72 19.93
CA ILE A 163 2.03 14.62 19.75
C ILE A 163 2.38 13.14 19.69
N LEU A 164 3.10 12.76 18.64
CA LEU A 164 3.77 11.47 18.53
C LEU A 164 5.20 11.64 19.05
N ASN A 165 5.48 11.00 20.19
CA ASN A 165 6.84 10.88 20.68
C ASN A 165 7.56 9.74 19.95
N VAL A 166 8.70 10.03 19.33
CA VAL A 166 9.59 9.04 18.71
C VAL A 166 10.91 9.07 19.44
N THR A 167 11.15 8.06 20.27
CA THR A 167 12.29 7.97 21.17
C THR A 167 13.34 7.01 20.62
N PHE A 168 14.56 7.50 20.45
CA PHE A 168 15.75 6.73 20.09
C PHE A 168 16.56 6.46 21.35
N LYS A 169 16.91 5.20 21.57
CA LYS A 169 17.65 4.76 22.76
C LYS A 169 18.84 3.89 22.34
N PRO A 170 20.09 4.40 22.46
CA PRO A 170 21.27 3.57 22.30
C PRO A 170 21.24 2.37 23.25
N ALA A 171 21.80 1.25 22.79
CA ALA A 171 21.92 0.05 23.62
C ALA A 171 22.82 0.32 24.84
N ASP A 172 22.53 -0.33 25.96
CA ASP A 172 23.35 -0.26 27.17
C ASP A 172 24.63 -1.08 27.02
N ARG A 173 25.59 -0.56 26.24
CA ARG A 173 26.93 -1.12 26.04
C ARG A 173 27.92 -0.01 25.67
N PRO A 174 29.24 -0.22 25.89
CA PRO A 174 30.26 0.76 25.52
C PRO A 174 30.16 1.15 24.04
N ASP A 175 30.34 2.45 23.78
CA ASP A 175 30.40 3.06 22.45
C ASP A 175 29.15 2.89 21.56
N ALA A 176 28.04 2.37 22.12
CA ALA A 176 26.79 2.29 21.37
C ALA A 176 26.17 3.67 21.18
N PHE A 177 25.67 3.89 19.96
CA PHE A 177 24.97 5.10 19.60
C PHE A 177 23.81 4.79 18.66
N ALA A 178 22.82 5.67 18.67
CA ALA A 178 21.75 5.69 17.69
C ALA A 178 22.05 6.78 16.64
N PHE A 179 21.53 6.59 15.44
CA PHE A 179 21.56 7.63 14.42
C PHE A 179 20.29 7.58 13.59
N ILE A 180 19.98 8.70 12.94
CA ILE A 180 18.86 8.80 12.01
C ILE A 180 19.20 9.83 10.93
N ASN A 181 18.90 9.49 9.67
CA ASN A 181 19.12 10.37 8.53
C ASN A 181 17.85 11.15 8.16
N ALA A 182 16.69 10.50 8.27
CA ALA A 182 15.43 11.17 8.02
C ALA A 182 14.26 10.55 8.78
N ILE A 183 13.26 11.39 9.04
CA ILE A 183 11.97 10.98 9.59
C ILE A 183 10.88 11.53 8.67
N GLU A 184 10.01 10.66 8.16
CA GLU A 184 8.82 11.07 7.43
C GLU A 184 7.58 10.64 8.21
N LEU A 185 6.60 11.54 8.34
CA LEU A 185 5.34 11.30 9.01
C LEU A 185 4.21 11.70 8.07
N VAL A 186 3.43 10.72 7.60
CA VAL A 186 2.41 10.91 6.56
C VAL A 186 1.05 10.52 7.11
N PRO A 187 0.07 11.45 7.21
CA PRO A 187 -1.29 11.08 7.59
C PRO A 187 -1.92 10.22 6.50
N MET A 188 -2.71 9.23 6.92
CA MET A 188 -3.43 8.36 6.00
C MET A 188 -4.85 8.11 6.50
N THR A 189 -5.74 7.87 5.54
CA THR A 189 -7.04 7.24 5.83
C THR A 189 -6.79 5.82 6.34
N ASP A 190 -7.72 5.28 7.13
CA ASP A 190 -7.58 3.89 7.54
C ASP A 190 -7.77 2.97 6.32
N LEU A 191 -6.70 2.26 5.95
CA LEU A 191 -6.69 1.33 4.81
C LEU A 191 -6.80 -0.12 5.29
N PHE A 192 -6.73 -0.37 6.60
CA PHE A 192 -6.65 -1.71 7.15
C PHE A 192 -7.98 -2.09 7.77
N GLY A 193 -8.52 -3.24 7.35
CA GLY A 193 -9.75 -3.80 7.88
C GLY A 193 -9.51 -5.04 8.74
N SER A 194 -10.60 -5.59 9.27
CA SER A 194 -10.60 -6.88 9.95
C SER A 194 -10.85 -8.02 8.95
N GLY A 195 -10.46 -9.25 9.32
CA GLY A 195 -10.64 -10.41 8.44
C GLY A 195 -10.57 -11.75 9.16
N THR A 196 -10.62 -12.84 8.40
CA THR A 196 -10.52 -14.21 8.91
C THR A 196 -9.09 -14.72 8.71
N MET A 197 -8.55 -15.42 9.71
CA MET A 197 -7.20 -15.96 9.64
C MET A 197 -7.12 -17.10 8.61
N VAL A 198 -6.05 -17.10 7.81
CA VAL A 198 -5.82 -18.17 6.84
C VAL A 198 -5.66 -19.50 7.56
N GLY A 199 -6.38 -20.53 7.10
CA GLY A 199 -6.34 -21.86 7.68
C GLY A 199 -7.31 -22.09 8.85
N PHE A 200 -8.02 -21.06 9.31
CA PHE A 200 -9.00 -21.15 10.38
C PHE A 200 -10.32 -20.49 9.95
N SER A 201 -11.41 -21.24 9.85
CA SER A 201 -12.69 -20.72 9.37
C SER A 201 -13.46 -19.90 10.42
N ASP A 202 -13.06 -20.00 11.69
CA ASP A 202 -13.77 -19.49 12.86
C ASP A 202 -12.97 -18.45 13.65
N GLN A 203 -11.75 -18.13 13.21
CA GLN A 203 -10.89 -17.17 13.89
C GLN A 203 -10.69 -15.91 13.06
N ASN A 204 -10.97 -14.77 13.69
CA ASN A 204 -10.86 -13.46 13.06
C ASN A 204 -9.71 -12.65 13.67
N PHE A 205 -9.21 -11.68 12.91
CA PHE A 205 -8.24 -10.70 13.35
C PHE A 205 -8.75 -9.29 13.05
N ASP A 206 -8.28 -8.31 13.82
CA ASP A 206 -8.56 -6.90 13.59
C ASP A 206 -7.27 -6.13 13.32
N ALA A 207 -7.15 -5.54 12.13
CA ALA A 207 -6.02 -4.68 11.79
C ALA A 207 -6.33 -3.17 11.92
N VAL A 208 -7.59 -2.79 12.20
CA VAL A 208 -8.02 -1.39 12.36
C VAL A 208 -7.30 -0.75 13.55
N SER A 209 -7.18 -1.46 14.67
CA SER A 209 -6.43 -0.99 15.85
C SER A 209 -4.97 -1.39 15.86
N ALA A 210 -4.49 -2.09 14.83
CA ALA A 210 -3.13 -2.63 14.80
C ALA A 210 -2.09 -1.59 14.36
N ASN A 211 -0.90 -1.71 14.92
CA ASN A 211 0.31 -1.11 14.39
C ASN A 211 1.00 -2.11 13.47
N LEU A 212 1.38 -1.69 12.28
CA LEU A 212 1.89 -2.58 11.23
C LEU A 212 3.26 -2.11 10.77
N GLU A 213 4.14 -3.04 10.46
CA GLU A 213 5.38 -2.77 9.72
C GLU A 213 5.19 -3.18 8.26
N THR A 214 5.50 -2.28 7.32
CA THR A 214 5.50 -2.62 5.90
C THR A 214 6.75 -3.44 5.60
N MET A 215 6.57 -4.73 5.36
CA MET A 215 7.68 -5.63 4.98
C MET A 215 8.01 -5.51 3.50
N TYR A 216 7.00 -5.56 2.64
CA TYR A 216 7.13 -5.48 1.19
C TYR A 216 5.96 -4.72 0.58
N ARG A 217 6.23 -3.98 -0.50
CA ARG A 217 5.23 -3.32 -1.33
C ARG A 217 5.59 -3.47 -2.79
N LEU A 218 4.82 -4.29 -3.50
CA LEU A 218 5.13 -4.73 -4.85
C LEU A 218 4.08 -4.25 -5.86
N ASN A 219 4.55 -3.73 -6.99
CA ASN A 219 3.76 -3.54 -8.21
C ASN A 219 3.95 -4.79 -9.09
N VAL A 220 3.06 -5.78 -8.92
CA VAL A 220 3.18 -7.09 -9.56
C VAL A 220 3.11 -6.97 -11.08
N ALA A 221 4.08 -7.57 -11.79
CA ALA A 221 4.32 -7.43 -13.22
C ALA A 221 4.53 -5.98 -13.72
N GLY A 222 4.60 -5.02 -12.81
CA GLY A 222 4.63 -3.59 -13.10
C GLY A 222 6.01 -2.98 -12.92
N GLN A 223 6.15 -1.72 -13.29
CA GLN A 223 7.41 -0.99 -13.14
C GLN A 223 7.54 -0.40 -11.73
N TYR A 224 8.75 0.02 -11.37
CA TYR A 224 8.99 0.83 -10.19
C TYR A 224 8.14 2.11 -10.20
N ILE A 225 7.52 2.43 -9.07
CA ILE A 225 6.75 3.66 -8.87
C ILE A 225 7.40 4.46 -7.75
N SER A 226 7.87 5.66 -8.09
CA SER A 226 8.48 6.59 -7.14
C SER A 226 7.44 7.18 -6.19
N PRO A 227 7.85 7.66 -5.01
CA PRO A 227 6.97 8.33 -4.05
C PRO A 227 6.12 9.46 -4.65
N THR A 228 6.66 10.21 -5.61
CA THR A 228 5.98 11.34 -6.26
C THR A 228 4.92 10.93 -7.28
N LYS A 229 4.89 9.65 -7.67
CA LYS A 229 3.89 9.08 -8.57
C LYS A 229 2.84 8.24 -7.82
N ASP A 230 2.93 8.13 -6.50
CA ASP A 230 1.96 7.41 -5.69
C ASP A 230 0.62 8.17 -5.55
N SER A 231 -0.45 7.44 -5.26
CA SER A 231 -1.78 8.00 -5.05
C SER A 231 -1.97 8.51 -3.62
N GLY A 232 -3.02 9.33 -3.41
CA GLY A 232 -3.45 9.75 -2.08
C GLY A 232 -2.46 10.63 -1.31
N ASN A 233 -1.42 11.15 -1.97
CA ASN A 233 -0.32 11.88 -1.32
C ASN A 233 0.36 11.08 -0.19
N LEU A 234 0.37 9.74 -0.33
CA LEU A 234 0.91 8.81 0.66
C LEU A 234 2.41 8.57 0.51
N THR A 235 2.99 9.01 -0.62
CA THR A 235 4.43 8.95 -0.94
C THR A 235 5.05 7.56 -0.76
N ARG A 236 4.29 6.48 -1.02
CA ARG A 236 4.77 5.10 -0.97
C ARG A 236 5.59 4.77 -2.20
N THR A 237 6.60 3.93 -2.02
CA THR A 237 7.35 3.33 -3.13
C THR A 237 6.80 1.95 -3.45
N TRP A 238 6.61 1.65 -4.74
CA TRP A 238 6.21 0.33 -5.20
C TRP A 238 7.31 -0.29 -6.06
N TYR A 239 7.80 -1.46 -5.66
CA TYR A 239 8.88 -2.16 -6.34
C TYR A 239 8.35 -3.20 -7.32
N ASN A 240 9.09 -3.47 -8.39
CA ASN A 240 8.78 -4.62 -9.23
C ASN A 240 8.94 -5.94 -8.43
N ASP A 241 8.10 -6.92 -8.72
CA ASP A 241 8.02 -8.20 -8.00
C ASP A 241 9.05 -9.26 -8.48
N ALA A 242 9.70 -9.07 -9.63
CA ALA A 242 10.59 -10.08 -10.22
C ALA A 242 11.69 -10.59 -9.27
N PRO A 243 12.32 -9.77 -8.41
CA PRO A 243 13.32 -10.26 -7.45
C PRO A 243 12.77 -11.25 -6.40
N TYR A 244 11.45 -11.32 -6.25
CA TYR A 244 10.76 -12.18 -5.28
C TYR A 244 10.16 -13.44 -5.90
N LEU A 245 10.22 -13.59 -7.22
CA LEU A 245 9.74 -14.79 -7.90
C LEU A 245 10.64 -15.98 -7.59
N PHE A 246 10.03 -17.05 -7.10
CA PHE A 246 10.71 -18.31 -6.81
C PHE A 246 10.30 -19.39 -7.81
N GLY A 247 11.29 -20.09 -8.38
CA GLY A 247 11.09 -21.15 -9.38
C GLY A 247 11.37 -20.72 -10.82
N ALA A 248 11.22 -21.66 -11.77
CA ALA A 248 11.57 -21.44 -13.18
C ALA A 248 10.47 -20.75 -14.01
N ALA A 249 9.23 -20.74 -13.52
CA ALA A 249 8.10 -20.17 -14.24
C ALA A 249 7.89 -18.71 -13.79
N THR A 250 8.26 -17.77 -14.65
CA THR A 250 8.07 -16.33 -14.42
C THR A 250 6.70 -15.82 -14.87
N GLY A 251 5.88 -16.68 -15.49
CA GLY A 251 4.57 -16.32 -16.02
C GLY A 251 4.66 -15.40 -17.25
N VAL A 252 3.50 -14.89 -17.67
CA VAL A 252 3.39 -13.86 -18.71
C VAL A 252 2.79 -12.60 -18.10
N ASN A 253 3.51 -11.50 -18.23
CA ASN A 253 3.04 -10.19 -17.79
C ASN A 253 2.06 -9.65 -18.82
N LEU A 254 0.83 -9.35 -18.38
CA LEU A 254 -0.16 -8.68 -19.20
C LEU A 254 -0.20 -7.21 -18.84
N GLN A 255 -0.26 -6.35 -19.86
CA GLN A 255 -0.54 -4.93 -19.70
C GLN A 255 -1.91 -4.62 -20.30
N THR A 256 -2.73 -3.87 -19.57
CA THR A 256 -3.99 -3.36 -20.12
C THR A 256 -3.76 -2.16 -21.05
N ASN A 257 -4.74 -1.84 -21.89
CA ASN A 257 -4.63 -0.71 -22.80
C ASN A 257 -4.67 0.65 -22.06
N GLU A 258 -4.09 1.68 -22.67
CA GLU A 258 -4.00 3.02 -22.08
C GLU A 258 -5.38 3.61 -21.75
N SER A 259 -6.41 3.26 -22.52
CA SER A 259 -7.80 3.72 -22.33
C SER A 259 -8.57 3.01 -21.22
N PHE A 260 -8.02 1.97 -20.59
CA PHE A 260 -8.63 1.32 -19.44
C PHE A 260 -8.62 2.24 -18.22
N LYS A 261 -9.76 2.35 -17.53
CA LYS A 261 -9.88 3.06 -16.26
C LYS A 261 -10.28 2.06 -15.19
N VAL A 262 -9.55 2.03 -14.08
CA VAL A 262 -9.86 1.18 -12.93
C VAL A 262 -11.10 1.77 -12.25
N GLN A 263 -12.05 0.90 -11.91
CA GLN A 263 -13.23 1.28 -11.12
C GLN A 263 -13.01 0.83 -9.68
N TYR A 264 -12.71 1.78 -8.80
CA TYR A 264 -12.41 1.52 -7.38
C TYR A 264 -13.67 1.22 -6.54
N GLY A 265 -14.87 1.47 -7.07
CA GLY A 265 -16.12 1.24 -6.36
C GLY A 265 -16.23 2.15 -5.14
N GLU A 266 -16.43 1.56 -3.96
CA GLU A 266 -16.50 2.28 -2.67
C GLU A 266 -15.11 2.54 -2.06
N LEU A 267 -14.04 1.97 -2.63
CA LEU A 267 -12.68 2.19 -2.17
C LEU A 267 -12.15 3.53 -2.65
N THR A 268 -11.31 4.15 -1.82
CA THR A 268 -10.59 5.37 -2.19
C THR A 268 -9.47 5.05 -3.19
N GLU A 269 -9.16 5.98 -4.10
CA GLU A 269 -8.04 5.82 -5.05
C GLU A 269 -6.67 5.66 -4.35
N SER A 270 -6.58 6.01 -3.05
CA SER A 270 -5.38 5.85 -2.23
C SER A 270 -5.00 4.39 -1.92
N VAL A 271 -5.88 3.41 -2.18
CA VAL A 271 -5.60 1.98 -1.89
C VAL A 271 -4.49 1.39 -2.77
N ALA A 272 -4.27 1.93 -3.97
CA ALA A 272 -3.32 1.42 -4.96
C ALA A 272 -2.66 2.57 -5.73
N PRO A 273 -1.52 2.35 -6.42
CA PRO A 273 -0.92 3.39 -7.24
C PRO A 273 -1.85 3.82 -8.38
N PRO A 274 -1.65 5.02 -8.98
CA PRO A 274 -2.50 5.50 -10.06
C PRO A 274 -2.57 4.56 -11.26
N ASP A 275 -3.74 4.51 -11.90
CA ASP A 275 -4.07 3.61 -13.01
C ASP A 275 -3.02 3.55 -14.13
N LYS A 276 -2.33 4.65 -14.45
CA LYS A 276 -1.33 4.65 -15.53
C LYS A 276 -0.11 3.77 -15.22
N ASP A 277 0.18 3.54 -13.94
CA ASP A 277 1.39 2.85 -13.47
C ASP A 277 1.10 1.47 -12.83
N HIS A 278 -0.18 1.12 -12.61
CA HIS A 278 -0.66 -0.13 -11.99
C HIS A 278 -1.73 -0.82 -12.86
N LYS A 279 -1.30 -1.34 -14.01
CA LYS A 279 -2.14 -1.97 -15.05
C LYS A 279 -1.63 -3.34 -15.50
N THR A 280 -0.97 -4.03 -14.58
CA THR A 280 -0.22 -5.25 -14.85
C THR A 280 -0.71 -6.42 -14.00
N LEU A 281 -0.72 -7.60 -14.60
CA LEU A 281 -1.00 -8.85 -13.90
C LEU A 281 -0.11 -9.95 -14.46
N THR A 282 0.41 -10.81 -13.59
CA THR A 282 1.13 -12.03 -13.98
C THR A 282 0.16 -13.19 -14.11
N ILE A 283 0.12 -13.85 -15.27
CA ILE A 283 -0.56 -15.15 -15.42
C ILE A 283 0.50 -16.24 -15.47
N VAL A 284 0.48 -17.15 -14.48
CA VAL A 284 1.29 -18.37 -14.49
C VAL A 284 0.49 -19.48 -15.16
N GLY A 285 0.86 -19.85 -16.39
CA GLY A 285 0.30 -21.03 -17.05
C GLY A 285 0.98 -22.30 -16.55
N THR A 286 0.21 -23.30 -16.13
CA THR A 286 0.74 -24.65 -15.93
C THR A 286 1.25 -25.18 -17.27
N ALA A 287 2.52 -25.58 -17.32
CA ALA A 287 3.14 -26.17 -18.51
C ALA A 287 2.33 -27.40 -18.97
N GLY A 288 1.57 -27.21 -20.05
CA GLY A 288 0.70 -28.20 -20.66
C GLY A 288 -0.07 -27.53 -21.79
N GLY A 289 0.41 -27.73 -23.02
CA GLY A 289 -0.20 -27.17 -24.23
C GLY A 289 -1.71 -27.47 -24.32
N VAL A 290 -2.40 -26.64 -25.10
CA VAL A 290 -3.85 -26.67 -25.46
C VAL A 290 -4.89 -26.20 -24.43
N GLY A 291 -4.56 -25.99 -23.15
CA GLY A 291 -5.48 -25.36 -22.17
C GLY A 291 -5.60 -23.82 -22.28
N PHE A 292 -4.66 -23.19 -22.98
CA PHE A 292 -4.41 -21.74 -22.95
C PHE A 292 -5.52 -20.90 -23.59
N PHE A 293 -6.20 -21.41 -24.62
CA PHE A 293 -7.27 -20.68 -25.30
C PHE A 293 -8.59 -20.66 -24.53
N PHE A 294 -8.86 -21.68 -23.70
CA PHE A 294 -10.15 -21.78 -23.01
C PHE A 294 -10.20 -20.93 -21.74
N VAL A 295 -9.09 -20.76 -21.01
CA VAL A 295 -9.09 -19.95 -19.78
C VAL A 295 -9.15 -18.45 -20.10
N ALA A 296 -8.36 -17.99 -21.08
CA ALA A 296 -8.41 -16.59 -21.52
C ALA A 296 -9.78 -16.24 -22.14
N ALA A 297 -10.37 -17.14 -22.94
CA ALA A 297 -11.71 -16.95 -23.48
C ALA A 297 -12.80 -17.01 -22.39
N ALA A 298 -12.67 -17.88 -21.39
CA ALA A 298 -13.61 -17.96 -20.27
C ALA A 298 -13.55 -16.72 -19.38
N CYS A 299 -12.37 -16.16 -19.10
CA CYS A 299 -12.23 -14.91 -18.36
C CYS A 299 -12.83 -13.73 -19.13
N ILE A 300 -12.63 -13.65 -20.45
CA ILE A 300 -13.23 -12.60 -21.30
C ILE A 300 -14.75 -12.79 -21.40
N ALA A 301 -15.25 -14.03 -21.51
CA ALA A 301 -16.67 -14.33 -21.61
C ALA A 301 -17.43 -14.12 -20.28
N ALA A 302 -16.83 -14.50 -19.14
CA ALA A 302 -17.38 -14.24 -17.80
C ALA A 302 -17.42 -12.74 -17.49
N TYR A 303 -16.38 -11.99 -17.91
CA TYR A 303 -16.36 -10.54 -17.77
C TYR A 303 -17.44 -9.86 -18.63
N ARG A 304 -17.67 -10.32 -19.86
CA ARG A 304 -18.74 -9.79 -20.73
C ARG A 304 -20.15 -10.11 -20.21
N ARG A 305 -20.35 -11.19 -19.46
CA ARG A 305 -21.66 -11.57 -18.89
C ARG A 305 -22.00 -10.89 -17.57
N LYS A 306 -21.05 -10.27 -16.86
CA LYS A 306 -21.27 -9.67 -15.54
C LYS A 306 -21.99 -8.31 -15.54
N LYS A 307 -22.61 -7.90 -16.67
CA LYS A 307 -23.38 -6.65 -16.81
C LYS A 307 -24.88 -6.78 -16.50
N ILE A 308 -25.30 -7.82 -15.78
CA ILE A 308 -26.68 -7.99 -15.29
C ILE A 308 -26.60 -8.35 -13.79
N ILE A 309 -27.17 -7.49 -12.93
CA ILE A 309 -27.08 -7.44 -11.45
C ILE A 309 -28.23 -8.29 -10.81
N PRO A 310 -28.37 -8.57 -9.48
CA PRO A 310 -27.44 -8.80 -8.32
C PRO A 310 -27.62 -10.19 -7.64
N GLY A 311 -26.76 -10.53 -6.67
CA GLY A 311 -27.15 -11.34 -5.49
C GLY A 311 -26.37 -12.62 -5.17
N PHE A 312 -25.71 -12.60 -4.01
CA PHE A 312 -25.45 -13.67 -3.04
C PHE A 312 -24.35 -14.76 -3.23
N ASP A 313 -23.69 -14.97 -2.10
CA ASP A 313 -22.79 -16.00 -1.54
C ASP A 313 -21.40 -16.35 -2.10
N SER A 314 -20.44 -16.15 -1.20
CA SER A 314 -19.05 -16.57 -1.23
C SER A 314 -18.90 -18.04 -0.85
N HIS A 315 -18.48 -18.86 -1.81
CA HIS A 315 -17.85 -20.14 -1.52
C HIS A 315 -16.35 -20.07 -1.79
N THR A 316 -15.63 -20.56 -0.79
CA THR A 316 -14.19 -20.61 -0.57
C THR A 316 -13.42 -21.33 -1.68
N SER A 317 -12.22 -20.83 -2.01
CA SER A 317 -11.14 -21.69 -2.49
C SER A 317 -9.79 -21.15 -2.02
N SER A 318 -9.27 -21.81 -0.99
CA SER A 318 -7.95 -21.71 -0.39
C SER A 318 -6.83 -21.99 -1.40
N TRP A 319 -5.80 -21.14 -1.41
CA TRP A 319 -4.46 -21.45 -1.88
C TRP A 319 -3.45 -20.80 -0.94
N LEU A 320 -2.64 -21.62 -0.28
CA LEU A 320 -1.19 -21.44 -0.08
C LEU A 320 -0.67 -22.66 0.73
N PRO A 321 0.47 -23.27 0.37
CA PRO A 321 1.05 -24.36 1.13
C PRO A 321 1.95 -23.87 2.26
N VAL A 322 1.74 -24.45 3.44
CA VAL A 322 2.65 -24.44 4.58
C VAL A 322 3.82 -25.39 4.29
N TYR A 323 5.04 -24.95 4.58
CA TYR A 323 6.22 -25.81 4.58
C TYR A 323 6.17 -26.80 5.76
N GLY A 324 6.19 -28.09 5.44
CA GLY A 324 6.42 -29.18 6.37
C GLY A 324 7.08 -30.34 5.63
N ASN A 325 8.36 -30.60 5.95
CA ASN A 325 9.10 -31.74 5.41
C ASN A 325 8.46 -33.06 5.85
N SER A 326 8.06 -33.91 4.89
CA SER A 326 8.15 -35.38 4.95
C SER A 326 7.81 -35.99 3.59
N HIS A 327 8.64 -36.91 3.12
CA HIS A 327 8.44 -37.68 1.90
C HIS A 327 7.26 -38.64 2.02
N THR A 328 6.27 -38.55 1.13
CA THR A 328 5.62 -39.70 0.46
C THR A 328 4.75 -39.20 -0.69
N ALA A 329 5.04 -39.66 -1.91
CA ALA A 329 4.23 -39.39 -3.09
C ALA A 329 2.99 -40.30 -3.11
N ILE A 330 1.77 -39.74 -3.10
CA ILE A 330 0.54 -40.47 -3.46
C ILE A 330 -0.42 -39.58 -4.26
N SER A 331 -0.91 -40.17 -5.34
CA SER A 331 -1.68 -39.65 -6.46
C SER A 331 -3.10 -39.19 -6.08
N ALA A 332 -3.39 -37.90 -6.13
CA ALA A 332 -4.74 -37.33 -5.97
C ALA A 332 -5.41 -36.92 -7.30
N SER A 333 -4.79 -37.24 -8.45
CA SER A 333 -5.21 -36.72 -9.75
C SER A 333 -6.40 -37.45 -10.38
N GLU A 334 -6.55 -38.76 -10.21
CA GLU A 334 -7.59 -39.52 -10.95
C GLU A 334 -9.01 -39.38 -10.36
N ALA A 335 -9.13 -39.25 -9.04
CA ALA A 335 -10.44 -39.11 -8.39
C ALA A 335 -11.10 -37.75 -8.71
N ILE A 336 -10.30 -36.69 -8.82
CA ILE A 336 -10.75 -35.33 -9.14
C ILE A 336 -11.15 -35.24 -10.62
N VAL A 337 -10.36 -35.85 -11.52
CA VAL A 337 -10.65 -35.88 -12.96
C VAL A 337 -11.93 -36.67 -13.25
N LYS A 338 -12.14 -37.84 -12.62
CA LYS A 338 -13.39 -38.60 -12.79
C LYS A 338 -14.62 -37.84 -12.26
N ARG A 339 -14.47 -37.08 -11.17
CA ARG A 339 -15.58 -36.29 -10.59
C ARG A 339 -15.97 -35.10 -11.48
N LEU A 340 -14.98 -34.45 -12.10
CA LEU A 340 -15.21 -33.36 -13.06
C LEU A 340 -15.81 -33.87 -14.38
N GLN A 341 -15.41 -35.04 -14.86
CA GLN A 341 -16.00 -35.64 -16.06
C GLN A 341 -17.47 -36.03 -15.87
N ASN A 342 -17.85 -36.61 -14.71
CA ASN A 342 -19.25 -36.91 -14.42
C ASN A 342 -20.13 -35.66 -14.31
N GLN A 343 -19.63 -34.59 -13.67
CA GLN A 343 -20.34 -33.30 -13.57
C GLN A 343 -20.56 -32.66 -14.95
N MET A 344 -19.57 -32.75 -15.84
CA MET A 344 -19.67 -32.20 -17.19
C MET A 344 -20.62 -33.00 -18.10
N THR A 345 -20.79 -34.31 -17.83
CA THR A 345 -21.72 -35.17 -18.57
C THR A 345 -23.18 -34.88 -18.17
N LEU A 346 -23.43 -34.67 -16.87
CA LEU A 346 -24.74 -34.28 -16.34
C LEU A 346 -25.17 -32.88 -16.80
N TRP A 347 -24.21 -31.96 -16.93
CA TRP A 347 -24.46 -30.62 -17.45
C TRP A 347 -24.83 -30.64 -18.94
N LYS A 348 -24.17 -31.47 -19.75
CA LYS A 348 -24.50 -31.65 -21.18
C LYS A 348 -25.89 -32.28 -21.41
N SER A 349 -26.31 -33.22 -20.56
CA SER A 349 -27.68 -33.78 -20.62
C SER A 349 -28.75 -32.75 -20.24
N SER A 350 -28.48 -31.90 -19.26
CA SER A 350 -29.38 -30.82 -18.85
C SER A 350 -29.51 -29.75 -19.94
N LEU A 351 -28.42 -29.43 -20.63
CA LEU A 351 -28.42 -28.49 -21.76
C LEU A 351 -29.22 -29.02 -22.96
N ARG A 352 -29.16 -30.33 -23.27
CA ARG A 352 -29.94 -30.93 -24.36
C ARG A 352 -31.45 -30.91 -24.08
N LEU A 353 -31.85 -31.15 -22.84
CA LEU A 353 -33.26 -31.09 -22.43
C LEU A 353 -33.81 -29.66 -22.49
N SER A 354 -32.98 -28.66 -22.19
CA SER A 354 -33.38 -27.25 -22.25
C SER A 354 -33.47 -26.71 -23.68
N ILE A 355 -32.73 -27.29 -24.64
CA ILE A 355 -32.78 -26.91 -26.06
C ILE A 355 -34.00 -27.57 -26.75
N GLN A 356 -34.32 -28.82 -26.45
CA GLN A 356 -35.52 -29.47 -27.00
C GLN A 356 -36.83 -28.79 -26.55
N LYS A 357 -36.87 -28.27 -25.31
CA LYS A 357 -38.03 -27.54 -24.80
C LYS A 357 -38.22 -26.16 -25.46
N GLY A 358 -37.13 -25.52 -25.91
CA GLY A 358 -37.18 -24.24 -26.62
C GLY A 358 -37.62 -24.36 -28.08
N ASP A 359 -37.42 -25.52 -28.72
CA ASP A 359 -37.86 -25.76 -30.10
C ASP A 359 -39.35 -26.16 -30.18
N GLU A 360 -39.93 -26.80 -29.15
CA GLU A 360 -41.38 -27.10 -29.11
C GLU A 360 -42.23 -25.82 -28.94
N ASP A 361 -41.77 -24.85 -28.15
CA ASP A 361 -42.48 -23.59 -27.93
C ASP A 361 -42.45 -22.66 -29.17
N ASN A 362 -41.46 -22.82 -30.05
CA ASN A 362 -41.34 -22.04 -31.29
C ASN A 362 -42.21 -22.58 -32.45
N ILE A 363 -42.64 -23.85 -32.39
CA ILE A 363 -43.53 -24.44 -33.40
C ILE A 363 -45.01 -24.08 -33.11
N ALA A 364 -45.37 -23.84 -31.84
CA ALA A 364 -46.74 -23.45 -31.47
C ALA A 364 -47.07 -21.97 -31.80
N GLY A 365 -46.07 -21.09 -31.86
CA GLY A 365 -46.28 -19.64 -32.06
C GLY A 365 -46.48 -19.18 -33.50
N ASN A 366 -46.27 -20.03 -34.51
CA ASN A 366 -46.21 -19.62 -35.92
C ASN A 366 -47.40 -20.09 -36.79
N SER A 367 -48.53 -20.51 -36.19
CA SER A 367 -49.73 -20.94 -36.95
C SER A 367 -50.91 -19.95 -36.98
N SER A 368 -50.81 -18.75 -36.39
CA SER A 368 -51.97 -17.84 -36.26
C SER A 368 -51.89 -16.50 -37.00
N ALA A 369 -51.03 -16.33 -38.02
CA ALA A 369 -50.91 -15.07 -38.74
C ALA A 369 -50.76 -15.26 -40.26
N THR A 370 -51.80 -15.76 -40.94
CA THR A 370 -52.02 -15.52 -42.38
C THR A 370 -53.41 -16.02 -42.80
N ARG A 371 -54.44 -15.19 -42.62
CA ARG A 371 -55.68 -15.18 -43.43
C ARG A 371 -56.52 -13.99 -43.00
N ASP A 372 -56.53 -12.94 -43.82
CA ASP A 372 -57.73 -12.17 -44.18
C ASP A 372 -57.36 -10.95 -45.04
N GLN A 373 -57.25 -11.21 -46.35
CA GLN A 373 -57.51 -10.25 -47.42
C GLN A 373 -58.07 -11.04 -48.61
N LEU A 374 -59.39 -11.24 -48.65
CA LEU A 374 -60.17 -11.37 -49.89
C LEU A 374 -61.63 -10.94 -49.61
N ARG A 375 -62.00 -9.87 -50.32
CA ARG A 375 -63.30 -9.20 -50.49
C ARG A 375 -64.43 -10.14 -50.97
N PRO A 376 -65.72 -9.73 -50.93
CA PRO A 376 -66.26 -8.59 -51.71
C PRO A 376 -66.35 -7.25 -50.98
#